data_AF-A0A1X0ULW5-F1
#
_entry.id   AF-A0A1X0ULW5-F1
#
_cell.length_a   1.000
_cell.length_b   1.000
_cell.length_c   1.000
_cell.angle_alpha   90.00
_cell.angle_beta   90.00
_cell.angle_gamma   90.00
#
_symmetry.space_group_name_H-M   'P 1'
#
loop_
_entity.id
_entity.type
_entity.pdbx_description
1 polymer ?
#
loop_
_entity_poly.entity_id
_entity_poly.type
_entity_poly.pdbx_seq_one_letter_code
_entity_poly.pdbx_strand_id
1 'polypeptide(L)'
;MANEQDRTGVQLPFSLVRKGFDRDEVTNYFERFDAELRLTTADRDAAAAQARDLAKQLDDARDEIDELRKDIDRLSVPPTTAEGMSDRISRMLRLASDEASEVRAKAHAESEEMVSVAEQESARLRGRHESLVAELEERRSALETEHEQTMAQARTEAARVVEAAQSERDQLAAESEAKRAKVQEDFEITMADRRTKILAALEDLEASSKADAAHRIEEATKESTRRLQAATEQAERRIAHSKELAEELRVLRSRVLAQLLGIRGQLDSVPAMLASVNRESELLDAAEPTASTKAKDDAVDLGKEKASTSS
;
A
#
# COMPACT_ATOMS: atom_id res chain seq x y z
N MET A 1 114.67 -66.96 -5.19
CA MET A 1 114.16 -66.05 -6.23
C MET A 1 114.53 -64.65 -5.75
N ALA A 2 115.63 -64.11 -6.26
CA ALA A 2 115.67 -63.30 -7.47
C ALA A 2 115.06 -61.92 -7.22
N ASN A 3 115.95 -60.92 -7.16
CA ASN A 3 115.80 -59.47 -7.34
C ASN A 3 117.10 -58.89 -6.71
N GLU A 4 118.27 -58.74 -7.36
CA GLU A 4 118.54 -58.22 -8.71
C GLU A 4 117.51 -57.20 -9.15
N GLN A 5 117.35 -56.17 -8.33
CA GLN A 5 116.70 -54.93 -8.71
C GLN A 5 117.66 -53.80 -8.36
N ASP A 6 118.20 -53.22 -9.42
CA ASP A 6 118.73 -51.88 -9.47
C ASP A 6 119.74 -51.50 -8.37
N ARG A 7 121.02 -51.70 -8.70
CA ARG A 7 122.04 -50.69 -8.39
C ARG A 7 121.71 -49.41 -9.17
N THR A 8 120.54 -48.84 -8.90
CA THR A 8 120.29 -47.42 -9.13
C THR A 8 121.39 -46.72 -8.38
N GLY A 9 122.29 -46.09 -9.14
CA GLY A 9 123.40 -45.35 -8.56
C GLY A 9 122.80 -44.49 -7.47
N VAL A 10 123.25 -44.70 -6.23
CA VAL A 10 122.80 -43.91 -5.08
C VAL A 10 122.99 -42.47 -5.53
N GLN A 11 121.87 -41.81 -5.83
CA GLN A 11 121.90 -40.44 -6.30
C GLN A 11 122.35 -39.69 -5.06
N LEU A 12 123.63 -39.32 -5.05
CA LEU A 12 124.21 -38.68 -3.90
C LEU A 12 123.39 -37.40 -3.67
N PRO A 13 122.95 -37.13 -2.43
CA PRO A 13 122.08 -35.98 -2.12
C PRO A 13 122.84 -34.64 -2.20
N PHE A 14 123.99 -34.65 -2.87
CA PHE A 14 124.93 -33.56 -3.04
C PHE A 14 125.66 -33.71 -4.39
N SER A 15 126.08 -32.58 -4.92
CA SER A 15 126.63 -32.37 -6.26
C SER A 15 128.14 -32.56 -6.31
N LEU A 16 128.68 -32.93 -7.49
CA LEU A 16 130.13 -33.02 -7.74
C LEU A 16 130.66 -31.69 -8.30
N VAL A 17 131.65 -31.10 -7.63
CA VAL A 17 132.39 -29.91 -8.06
C VAL A 17 133.79 -30.32 -8.54
N ARG A 18 134.49 -29.45 -9.29
CA ARG A 18 135.78 -29.73 -9.97
C ARG A 18 136.89 -30.33 -9.08
N LYS A 19 136.77 -30.22 -7.75
CA LYS A 19 137.58 -30.91 -6.73
C LYS A 19 136.72 -31.50 -5.61
N GLY A 20 135.90 -32.50 -5.91
CA GLY A 20 135.19 -33.31 -4.91
C GLY A 20 133.71 -32.98 -4.76
N PHE A 21 133.13 -33.27 -3.60
CA PHE A 21 131.73 -32.96 -3.31
C PHE A 21 131.56 -31.52 -2.84
N ASP A 22 130.39 -30.94 -3.08
CA ASP A 22 130.02 -29.68 -2.46
C ASP A 22 129.98 -29.84 -0.93
N ARG A 23 130.90 -29.17 -0.24
CA ARG A 23 131.08 -29.31 1.21
C ARG A 23 129.85 -28.81 1.98
N ASP A 24 129.15 -27.80 1.46
CA ASP A 24 127.98 -27.23 2.11
C ASP A 24 126.78 -28.16 1.94
N GLU A 25 126.59 -28.76 0.76
CA GLU A 25 125.54 -29.75 0.52
C GLU A 25 125.73 -31.03 1.34
N VAL A 26 126.96 -31.53 1.46
CA VAL A 26 127.29 -32.70 2.31
C VAL A 26 127.05 -32.40 3.80
N THR A 27 127.47 -31.22 4.27
CA THR A 27 127.27 -30.81 5.67
C THR A 27 125.79 -30.70 5.99
N ASN A 28 125.00 -30.03 5.14
CA ASN A 28 123.56 -29.92 5.28
C ASN A 28 122.86 -31.30 5.26
N TYR A 29 123.34 -32.24 4.43
CA TYR A 29 122.80 -33.59 4.41
C TYR A 29 123.07 -34.35 5.72
N PHE A 30 124.30 -34.31 6.25
CA PHE A 30 124.60 -34.96 7.53
C PHE A 30 123.87 -34.30 8.71
N GLU A 31 123.73 -32.97 8.71
CA GLU A 31 122.94 -32.27 9.73
C GLU A 31 121.47 -32.67 9.67
N ARG A 32 120.89 -32.79 8.48
CA ARG A 32 119.53 -33.29 8.28
C ARG A 32 119.40 -34.75 8.71
N PHE A 33 120.34 -35.61 8.34
CA PHE A 33 120.33 -37.02 8.70
C PHE A 33 120.47 -37.23 10.22
N ASP A 34 121.35 -36.47 10.88
CA ASP A 34 121.48 -36.48 12.34
C ASP A 34 120.20 -35.97 13.01
N ALA A 35 119.52 -34.98 12.44
CA ALA A 35 118.22 -34.52 12.93
C ALA A 35 117.13 -35.60 12.77
N GLU A 36 117.08 -36.30 11.63
CA GLU A 36 116.16 -37.42 11.38
C GLU A 36 116.47 -38.61 12.31
N LEU A 37 117.75 -38.91 12.59
CA LEU A 37 118.13 -39.96 13.54
C LEU A 37 117.74 -39.62 14.98
N ARG A 38 117.90 -38.35 15.38
CA ARG A 38 117.44 -37.87 16.70
C ARG A 38 115.93 -37.94 16.83
N LEU A 39 115.19 -37.55 15.78
CA LEU A 39 113.74 -37.64 15.75
C LEU A 39 113.28 -39.10 15.87
N THR A 40 113.82 -40.01 15.06
CA THR A 40 113.46 -41.43 15.12
C THR A 40 113.84 -42.09 16.45
N THR A 41 114.96 -41.67 17.07
CA THR A 41 115.33 -42.14 18.41
C THR A 41 114.34 -41.63 19.45
N ALA A 42 113.93 -40.35 19.38
CA ALA A 42 112.93 -39.78 20.26
C ALA A 42 111.56 -40.47 20.08
N ASP A 43 111.14 -40.73 18.84
CA ASP A 43 109.90 -41.45 18.53
C ASP A 43 109.95 -42.90 19.05
N ARG A 44 111.07 -43.59 18.87
CA ARG A 44 111.27 -44.94 19.41
C ARG A 44 111.21 -44.94 20.94
N ASP A 45 111.86 -43.98 21.58
CA ASP A 45 111.89 -43.88 23.04
C ASP A 45 110.50 -43.53 23.59
N ALA A 46 109.75 -42.66 22.90
CA ALA A 46 108.35 -42.36 23.22
C ALA A 46 107.44 -43.58 23.03
N ALA A 47 107.57 -44.31 21.93
CA ALA A 47 106.83 -45.55 21.70
C ALA A 47 107.18 -46.62 22.74
N ALA A 48 108.46 -46.73 23.13
CA ALA A 48 108.89 -47.63 24.19
C ALA A 48 108.35 -47.23 25.58
N ALA A 49 108.21 -45.93 25.86
CA ALA A 49 107.55 -45.45 27.07
C ALA A 49 106.06 -45.81 27.08
N GLN A 50 105.33 -45.53 25.99
CA GLN A 50 103.92 -45.89 25.85
C GLN A 50 103.69 -47.41 25.98
N ALA A 51 104.56 -48.23 25.38
CA ALA A 51 104.48 -49.68 25.51
C ALA A 51 104.65 -50.15 26.96
N ARG A 52 105.54 -49.51 27.74
CA ARG A 52 105.72 -49.82 29.17
C ARG A 52 104.50 -49.39 29.99
N ASP A 53 103.91 -48.23 29.71
CA ASP A 53 102.71 -47.76 30.42
C ASP A 53 101.51 -48.66 30.15
N LEU A 54 101.31 -49.07 28.89
CA LEU A 54 100.26 -50.01 28.52
C LEU A 54 100.48 -51.39 29.16
N ALA A 55 101.73 -51.86 29.23
CA ALA A 55 102.04 -53.10 29.93
C ALA A 55 101.67 -53.02 31.41
N LYS A 56 101.94 -51.89 32.06
CA LYS A 56 101.54 -51.66 33.45
C LYS A 56 100.02 -51.65 33.63
N GLN A 57 99.28 -50.93 32.79
CA GLN A 57 97.81 -50.92 32.85
C GLN A 57 97.21 -52.31 32.61
N LEU A 58 97.83 -53.11 31.74
CA LEU A 58 97.40 -54.48 31.49
C LEU A 58 97.62 -55.37 32.72
N ASP A 59 98.76 -55.23 33.40
CA ASP A 59 99.06 -55.98 34.61
C ASP A 59 98.14 -55.54 35.77
N ASP A 60 97.93 -54.24 35.95
CA ASP A 60 96.98 -53.71 36.95
C ASP A 60 95.55 -54.25 36.71
N ALA A 61 95.08 -54.25 35.45
CA ALA A 61 93.76 -54.80 35.11
C ALA A 61 93.70 -56.33 35.25
N ARG A 62 94.81 -57.05 35.04
CA ARG A 62 94.87 -58.50 35.26
C ARG A 62 94.78 -58.83 36.74
N ASP A 63 95.49 -58.08 37.59
CA ASP A 63 95.43 -58.23 39.03
C ASP A 63 94.00 -57.96 39.55
N GLU A 64 93.35 -56.91 39.06
CA GLU A 64 91.94 -56.61 39.39
C GLU A 64 90.99 -57.73 38.95
N ILE A 65 91.15 -58.26 37.73
CA ILE A 65 90.34 -59.39 37.25
C ILE A 65 90.55 -60.64 38.12
N ASP A 66 91.78 -60.92 38.52
CA ASP A 66 92.09 -62.08 39.36
C ASP A 66 91.55 -61.92 40.80
N GLU A 67 91.54 -60.71 41.34
CA GLU A 67 90.86 -60.39 42.60
C GLU A 67 89.34 -60.58 42.48
N LEU A 68 88.72 -60.00 41.45
CA LEU A 68 87.29 -60.16 41.20
C LEU A 68 86.90 -61.64 40.99
N ARG A 69 87.74 -62.42 40.31
CA ARG A 69 87.52 -63.87 40.14
C ARG A 69 87.56 -64.62 41.46
N LYS A 70 88.55 -64.35 42.32
CA LYS A 70 88.63 -64.95 43.67
C LYS A 70 87.40 -64.61 44.50
N ASP A 71 86.92 -63.38 44.41
CA ASP A 71 85.70 -62.94 45.09
C ASP A 71 84.45 -63.63 44.54
N ILE A 72 84.32 -63.77 43.22
CA ILE A 72 83.23 -64.52 42.59
C ILE A 72 83.26 -65.98 43.01
N ASP A 73 84.42 -66.63 42.99
CA ASP A 73 84.57 -68.03 43.40
C ASP A 73 84.15 -68.20 44.86
N ARG A 74 84.57 -67.28 45.75
CA ARG A 74 84.15 -67.25 47.16
C ARG A 74 82.64 -67.06 47.33
N LEU A 75 81.98 -66.32 46.44
CA LEU A 75 80.52 -66.05 46.48
C LEU A 75 79.67 -67.14 45.81
N SER A 76 80.24 -67.88 44.85
CA SER A 76 79.56 -68.92 44.07
C SER A 76 79.38 -70.23 44.85
N VAL A 77 80.28 -70.52 45.79
CA VAL A 77 80.17 -71.64 46.71
C VAL A 77 79.15 -71.31 47.82
N PRO A 78 78.26 -72.25 48.22
CA PRO A 78 77.34 -72.03 49.32
C PRO A 78 78.09 -71.59 50.59
N PRO A 79 77.71 -70.48 51.24
CA PRO A 79 78.47 -69.97 52.38
C PRO A 79 78.38 -70.96 53.54
N THR A 80 79.51 -71.55 53.91
CA THR A 80 79.63 -72.48 55.04
C THR A 80 80.03 -71.78 56.34
N THR A 81 80.27 -70.46 56.30
CA THR A 81 80.66 -69.62 57.46
C THR A 81 79.64 -68.50 57.72
N ALA A 82 79.46 -68.13 58.99
CA ALA A 82 78.54 -67.06 59.41
C ALA A 82 78.89 -65.67 58.82
N GLU A 83 80.19 -65.42 58.63
CA GLU A 83 80.71 -64.18 58.05
C GLU A 83 80.36 -64.08 56.54
N GLY A 84 80.49 -65.18 55.78
CA GLY A 84 80.09 -65.23 54.38
C GLY A 84 78.57 -65.10 54.15
N MET A 85 77.76 -65.61 55.09
CA MET A 85 76.31 -65.37 55.08
C MET A 85 75.98 -63.89 55.35
N SER A 86 76.67 -63.24 56.30
CA SER A 86 76.45 -61.83 56.65
C SER A 86 76.86 -60.87 55.52
N ASP A 87 77.98 -61.15 54.85
CA ASP A 87 78.45 -60.39 53.68
C ASP A 87 77.51 -60.51 52.47
N ARG A 88 76.87 -61.66 52.28
CA ARG A 88 75.88 -61.85 51.21
C ARG A 88 74.58 -61.12 51.53
N ILE A 89 74.14 -61.14 52.79
CA ILE A 89 72.96 -60.39 53.25
C ILE A 89 73.18 -58.88 53.11
N SER A 90 74.36 -58.36 53.49
CA SER A 90 74.66 -56.93 53.37
C SER A 90 74.66 -56.46 51.90
N ARG A 91 75.23 -57.27 50.99
CA ARG A 91 75.17 -56.99 49.53
C ARG A 91 73.75 -57.12 48.98
N MET A 92 72.98 -58.11 49.40
CA MET A 92 71.58 -58.27 48.98
C MET A 92 70.70 -57.12 49.48
N LEU A 93 70.90 -56.63 50.70
CA LEU A 93 70.23 -55.44 51.24
C LEU A 93 70.63 -54.18 50.48
N ARG A 94 71.90 -54.04 50.12
CA ARG A 94 72.37 -52.92 49.30
C ARG A 94 71.74 -52.95 47.92
N LEU A 95 71.75 -54.10 47.24
CA LEU A 95 71.08 -54.29 45.95
C LEU A 95 69.58 -53.98 46.03
N ALA A 96 68.88 -54.48 47.06
CA ALA A 96 67.47 -54.21 47.25
C ALA A 96 67.19 -52.72 47.56
N SER A 97 68.09 -52.04 48.27
CA SER A 97 68.01 -50.59 48.52
C SER A 97 68.23 -49.78 47.24
N ASP A 98 69.20 -50.19 46.42
CA ASP A 98 69.50 -49.57 45.13
C ASP A 98 68.31 -49.76 44.17
N GLU A 99 67.76 -50.99 44.09
CA GLU A 99 66.58 -51.31 43.29
C GLU A 99 65.33 -50.55 43.77
N ALA A 100 65.10 -50.45 45.08
CA ALA A 100 64.01 -49.66 45.63
C ALA A 100 64.15 -48.17 45.31
N SER A 101 65.39 -47.65 45.28
CA SER A 101 65.67 -46.26 44.92
C SER A 101 65.44 -46.02 43.43
N GLU A 102 65.83 -46.96 42.58
CA GLU A 102 65.57 -46.92 41.13
C GLU A 102 64.06 -46.98 40.83
N VAL A 103 63.32 -47.88 41.46
CA VAL A 103 61.86 -47.98 41.30
C VAL A 103 61.17 -46.69 41.73
N ARG A 104 61.59 -46.08 42.85
CA ARG A 104 61.05 -44.78 43.28
C ARG A 104 61.38 -43.67 42.30
N ALA A 105 62.63 -43.59 41.84
CA ALA A 105 63.05 -42.57 40.88
C ALA A 105 62.25 -42.70 39.57
N LYS A 106 62.06 -43.92 39.08
CA LYS A 106 61.25 -44.21 37.89
C LYS A 106 59.79 -43.83 38.10
N ALA A 107 59.18 -44.23 39.22
CA ALA A 107 57.79 -43.88 39.53
C ALA A 107 57.58 -42.36 39.67
N HIS A 108 58.56 -41.64 40.23
CA HIS A 108 58.53 -40.18 40.29
C HIS A 108 58.63 -39.55 38.90
N ALA A 109 59.56 -40.01 38.06
CA ALA A 109 59.70 -39.52 36.69
C ALA A 109 58.43 -39.76 35.85
N GLU A 110 57.84 -40.96 35.92
CA GLU A 110 56.58 -41.28 35.25
C GLU A 110 55.41 -40.41 35.76
N SER A 111 55.38 -40.10 37.05
CA SER A 111 54.35 -39.22 37.64
C SER A 111 54.51 -37.78 37.16
N GLU A 112 55.74 -37.26 37.12
CA GLU A 112 56.04 -35.92 36.61
C GLU A 112 55.71 -35.80 35.12
N GLU A 113 56.01 -36.82 34.33
CA GLU A 113 55.62 -36.89 32.92
C GLU A 113 54.09 -36.86 32.77
N MET A 114 53.37 -37.69 33.54
CA MET A 114 51.90 -37.74 33.48
C MET A 114 51.26 -36.42 33.88
N VAL A 115 51.78 -35.74 34.91
CA VAL A 115 51.31 -34.41 35.32
C VAL A 115 51.59 -33.38 34.22
N SER A 116 52.80 -33.38 33.64
CA SER A 116 53.16 -32.47 32.55
C SER A 116 52.25 -32.65 31.33
N VAL A 117 51.96 -33.89 30.93
CA VAL A 117 51.03 -34.17 29.83
C VAL A 117 49.63 -33.68 30.16
N ALA A 118 49.11 -33.97 31.36
CA ALA A 118 47.78 -33.53 31.78
C ALA A 118 47.66 -32.00 31.83
N GLU A 119 48.69 -31.30 32.30
CA GLU A 119 48.72 -29.83 32.33
C GLU A 119 48.74 -29.23 30.92
N GLN A 120 49.53 -29.79 30.01
CA GLN A 120 49.58 -29.37 28.61
C GLN A 120 48.23 -29.59 27.90
N GLU A 121 47.60 -30.74 28.11
CA GLU A 121 46.27 -31.02 27.56
C GLU A 121 45.21 -30.07 28.13
N SER A 122 45.25 -29.82 29.44
CA SER A 122 44.33 -28.89 30.10
C SER A 122 44.51 -27.46 29.58
N ALA A 123 45.75 -27.00 29.42
CA ALA A 123 46.06 -25.70 28.82
C ALA A 123 45.56 -25.60 27.37
N ARG A 124 45.77 -26.64 26.56
CA ARG A 124 45.29 -26.71 25.18
C ARG A 124 43.75 -26.70 25.12
N LEU A 125 43.09 -27.40 26.03
CA LEU A 125 41.63 -27.42 26.09
C LEU A 125 41.08 -26.05 26.50
N ARG A 126 41.67 -25.40 27.51
CA ARG A 126 41.30 -24.04 27.93
C ARG A 126 41.46 -23.04 26.79
N GLY A 127 42.62 -23.03 26.11
CA GLY A 127 42.84 -22.14 24.97
C GLY A 127 41.84 -22.35 23.82
N ARG A 128 41.45 -23.60 23.54
CA ARG A 128 40.39 -23.89 22.56
C ARG A 128 39.03 -23.36 23.00
N HIS A 129 38.66 -23.52 24.27
CA HIS A 129 37.40 -22.99 24.79
C HIS A 129 37.36 -21.47 24.78
N GLU A 130 38.44 -20.81 25.21
CA GLU A 130 38.57 -19.36 25.16
C GLU A 130 38.43 -18.84 23.72
N SER A 131 39.09 -19.49 22.75
CA SER A 131 38.94 -19.15 21.33
C SER A 131 37.51 -19.35 20.83
N LEU A 132 36.82 -20.44 21.21
CA LEU A 132 35.44 -20.70 20.79
C LEU A 132 34.47 -19.69 21.40
N VAL A 133 34.67 -19.32 22.67
CA VAL A 133 33.85 -18.29 23.33
C VAL A 133 34.04 -16.95 22.65
N ALA A 134 35.29 -16.55 22.35
CA ALA A 134 35.57 -15.31 21.63
C ALA A 134 34.93 -15.29 20.24
N GLU A 135 35.00 -16.39 19.47
CA GLU A 135 34.35 -16.50 18.16
C GLU A 135 32.82 -16.39 18.26
N LEU A 136 32.20 -17.01 19.27
CA LEU A 136 30.76 -16.91 19.50
C LEU A 136 30.33 -15.50 19.91
N GLU A 137 31.12 -14.80 20.72
CA GLU A 137 30.88 -13.40 21.09
C GLU A 137 31.00 -12.47 19.89
N GLU A 138 32.03 -12.64 19.06
CA GLU A 138 32.21 -11.89 17.82
C GLU A 138 31.03 -12.12 16.86
N ARG A 139 30.67 -13.39 16.63
CA ARG A 139 29.54 -13.74 15.78
C ARG A 139 28.22 -13.19 16.30
N ARG A 140 28.00 -13.22 17.62
CA ARG A 140 26.81 -12.63 18.25
C ARG A 140 26.77 -11.12 18.03
N SER A 141 27.89 -10.42 18.26
CA SER A 141 27.98 -8.97 18.05
C SER A 141 27.75 -8.58 16.60
N ALA A 142 28.28 -9.36 15.65
CA ALA A 142 28.07 -9.15 14.22
C ALA A 142 26.59 -9.30 13.85
N LEU A 143 25.95 -10.39 14.32
CA LEU A 143 24.53 -10.64 14.08
C LEU A 143 23.63 -9.58 14.71
N GLU A 144 23.94 -9.12 15.93
CA GLU A 144 23.19 -8.03 16.57
C GLU A 144 23.30 -6.75 15.74
N THR A 145 24.50 -6.40 15.26
CA THR A 145 24.71 -5.22 14.41
C THR A 145 23.96 -5.33 13.07
N GLU A 146 24.06 -6.47 12.39
CA GLU A 146 23.34 -6.71 11.13
C GLU A 146 21.83 -6.68 11.33
N HIS A 147 21.33 -7.25 12.42
CA HIS A 147 19.92 -7.22 12.77
C HIS A 147 19.44 -5.80 13.03
N GLU A 148 20.16 -5.02 13.84
CA GLU A 148 19.82 -3.61 14.10
C GLU A 148 19.79 -2.79 12.82
N GLN A 149 20.78 -2.96 11.94
CA GLN A 149 20.83 -2.27 10.65
C GLN A 149 19.66 -2.67 9.75
N THR A 150 19.38 -3.96 9.62
CA THR A 150 18.28 -4.47 8.80
C THR A 150 16.94 -3.97 9.32
N MET A 151 16.73 -3.98 10.64
CA MET A 151 15.51 -3.49 11.27
C MET A 151 15.36 -1.97 11.13
N ALA A 152 16.45 -1.20 11.23
CA ALA A 152 16.44 0.24 11.00
C ALA A 152 16.10 0.58 9.54
N GLN A 153 16.67 -0.14 8.57
CA GLN A 153 16.36 0.00 7.15
C GLN A 153 14.89 -0.34 6.87
N ALA A 154 14.41 -1.49 7.36
CA ALA A 154 13.03 -1.92 7.19
C ALA A 154 12.03 -0.92 7.80
N ARG A 155 12.33 -0.35 8.97
CA ARG A 155 11.51 0.71 9.60
C ARG A 155 11.48 1.99 8.76
N THR A 156 12.63 2.39 8.21
CA THR A 156 12.74 3.58 7.36
C THR A 156 11.96 3.40 6.06
N GLU A 157 12.08 2.23 5.44
CA GLU A 157 11.34 1.91 4.22
C GLU A 157 9.83 1.82 4.47
N ALA A 158 9.42 1.16 5.56
CA ALA A 158 8.02 1.11 5.97
C ALA A 158 7.45 2.52 6.20
N ALA A 159 8.18 3.40 6.88
CA ALA A 159 7.78 4.80 7.07
C ALA A 159 7.61 5.53 5.73
N ARG A 160 8.57 5.36 4.80
CA ARG A 160 8.50 5.96 3.45
C ARG A 160 7.28 5.47 2.67
N VAL A 161 6.97 4.17 2.73
CA VAL A 161 5.81 3.59 2.05
C VAL A 161 4.51 4.13 2.64
N VAL A 162 4.42 4.22 3.97
CA VAL A 162 3.24 4.77 4.65
C VAL A 162 3.05 6.25 4.29
N GLU A 163 4.12 7.05 4.30
CA GLU A 163 4.06 8.47 3.93
C GLU A 163 3.64 8.66 2.46
N ALA A 164 4.21 7.88 1.54
CA ALA A 164 3.84 7.90 0.13
C ALA A 164 2.36 7.55 -0.08
N ALA A 165 1.88 6.48 0.57
CA ALA A 165 0.48 6.06 0.49
C ALA A 165 -0.48 7.08 1.11
N GLN A 166 -0.09 7.75 2.20
CA GLN A 166 -0.88 8.83 2.79
C GLN A 166 -0.96 10.04 1.86
N SER A 167 0.16 10.46 1.26
CA SER A 167 0.20 11.55 0.29
C SER A 167 -0.67 11.26 -0.93
N GLU A 168 -0.59 10.05 -1.49
CA GLU A 168 -1.42 9.64 -2.63
C GLU A 168 -2.91 9.61 -2.26
N ARG A 169 -3.27 9.08 -1.09
CA ARG A 169 -4.64 9.11 -0.58
C ARG A 169 -5.16 10.54 -0.47
N ASP A 170 -4.36 11.45 0.08
CA ASP A 170 -4.77 12.84 0.30
C ASP A 170 -4.92 13.60 -1.03
N GLN A 171 -4.05 13.33 -2.00
CA GLN A 171 -4.19 13.83 -3.38
C GLN A 171 -5.49 13.33 -4.03
N LEU A 172 -5.77 12.02 -3.98
CA LEU A 172 -7.00 11.45 -4.53
C LEU A 172 -8.25 11.98 -3.83
N ALA A 173 -8.20 12.19 -2.52
CA ALA A 173 -9.28 12.78 -1.75
C ALA A 173 -9.55 14.22 -2.19
N ALA A 174 -8.50 15.04 -2.33
CA ALA A 174 -8.60 16.42 -2.81
C ALA A 174 -9.13 16.48 -4.25
N GLU A 175 -8.66 15.61 -5.15
CA GLU A 175 -9.18 15.52 -6.52
C GLU A 175 -10.66 15.12 -6.56
N SER A 176 -11.07 14.16 -5.74
CA SER A 176 -12.46 13.71 -5.65
C SER A 176 -13.36 14.81 -5.10
N GLU A 177 -12.91 15.54 -4.10
CA GLU A 177 -13.61 16.71 -3.56
C GLU A 177 -13.74 17.82 -4.61
N ALA A 178 -12.66 18.15 -5.33
CA ALA A 178 -12.70 19.14 -6.41
C ALA A 178 -13.67 18.73 -7.53
N LYS A 179 -13.69 17.46 -7.93
CA LYS A 179 -14.65 16.93 -8.90
C LYS A 179 -16.09 17.05 -8.41
N ARG A 180 -16.36 16.70 -7.15
CA ARG A 180 -17.69 16.83 -6.53
C ARG A 180 -18.14 18.29 -6.47
N ALA A 181 -17.25 19.20 -6.07
CA ALA A 181 -17.53 20.63 -6.02
C ALA A 181 -17.87 21.18 -7.41
N LYS A 182 -17.10 20.81 -8.44
CA LYS A 182 -17.38 21.24 -9.82
C LYS A 182 -18.73 20.72 -10.34
N VAL A 183 -19.04 19.44 -10.10
CA VAL A 183 -20.34 18.87 -10.50
C VAL A 183 -21.49 19.58 -9.78
N GLN A 184 -21.32 19.91 -8.50
CA GLN A 184 -22.31 20.65 -7.72
C GLN A 184 -22.52 22.06 -8.28
N GLU A 185 -21.44 22.78 -8.60
CA GLU A 185 -21.50 24.12 -9.23
C GLU A 185 -22.21 24.07 -10.58
N ASP A 186 -21.82 23.15 -11.47
CA ASP A 186 -22.44 22.98 -12.79
C ASP A 186 -23.94 22.66 -12.67
N PHE A 187 -24.31 21.83 -11.68
CA PHE A 187 -25.71 21.51 -11.38
C PHE A 187 -26.48 22.74 -10.89
N GLU A 188 -25.93 23.51 -9.96
CA GLU A 188 -26.55 24.73 -9.45
C GLU A 188 -26.77 25.77 -10.54
N ILE A 189 -25.77 25.98 -11.41
CA ILE A 189 -25.89 26.87 -12.58
C ILE A 189 -27.00 26.38 -13.51
N THR A 190 -27.00 25.09 -13.85
CA THR A 190 -28.00 24.51 -14.75
C THR A 190 -29.42 24.59 -14.16
N MET A 191 -29.57 24.34 -12.86
CA MET A 191 -30.85 24.43 -12.18
C MET A 191 -31.33 25.87 -12.02
N ALA A 192 -30.42 26.81 -11.78
CA ALA A 192 -30.73 28.23 -11.78
C ALA A 192 -31.23 28.70 -13.16
N ASP A 193 -30.53 28.34 -14.24
CA ASP A 193 -30.95 28.64 -15.61
C ASP A 193 -32.29 27.98 -15.97
N ARG A 194 -32.52 26.74 -15.56
CA ARG A 194 -33.82 26.09 -15.74
C ARG A 194 -34.92 26.79 -14.96
N ARG A 195 -34.64 27.22 -13.72
CA ARG A 195 -35.60 27.94 -12.87
C ARG A 195 -35.97 29.29 -13.49
N THR A 196 -35.00 30.06 -13.98
CA THR A 196 -35.28 31.35 -14.64
C THR A 196 -36.11 31.16 -15.91
N LYS A 197 -35.79 30.16 -16.74
CA LYS A 197 -36.58 29.81 -17.94
C LYS A 197 -38.02 29.42 -17.61
N ILE A 198 -38.23 28.62 -16.56
CA ILE A 198 -39.58 28.23 -16.13
C ILE A 198 -40.36 29.45 -15.62
N LEU A 199 -39.72 30.32 -14.83
CA LEU A 199 -40.36 31.54 -14.33
C LEU A 199 -40.75 32.48 -15.49
N ALA A 200 -39.86 32.70 -16.46
CA ALA A 200 -40.16 33.50 -17.65
C ALA A 200 -41.32 32.91 -18.46
N ALA A 201 -41.32 31.58 -18.69
CA ALA A 201 -42.41 30.91 -19.40
C ALA A 201 -43.75 31.01 -18.65
N LEU A 202 -43.73 30.99 -17.30
CA LEU A 202 -44.92 31.19 -16.48
C LEU A 202 -45.43 32.63 -16.59
N GLU A 203 -44.54 33.62 -16.54
CA GLU A 203 -44.89 35.03 -16.73
C GLU A 203 -45.48 35.29 -18.11
N ASP A 204 -44.91 34.72 -19.18
CA ASP A 204 -45.45 34.80 -20.54
C ASP A 204 -46.83 34.15 -20.66
N LEU A 205 -47.02 32.98 -20.04
CA LEU A 205 -48.31 32.29 -20.00
C LEU A 205 -49.36 33.11 -19.22
N GLU A 206 -48.98 33.68 -18.08
CA GLU A 206 -49.87 34.56 -17.31
C GLU A 206 -50.23 35.82 -18.09
N ALA A 207 -49.26 36.45 -18.76
CA ALA A 207 -49.48 37.66 -19.55
C ALA A 207 -50.40 37.37 -20.75
N SER A 208 -50.16 36.30 -21.51
CA SER A 208 -51.02 35.89 -22.63
C SER A 208 -52.42 35.50 -22.15
N SER A 209 -52.55 34.75 -21.05
CA SER A 209 -53.85 34.40 -20.48
C SER A 209 -54.64 35.64 -20.02
N LYS A 210 -53.97 36.61 -19.37
CA LYS A 210 -54.58 37.89 -18.98
C LYS A 210 -55.02 38.71 -20.20
N ALA A 211 -54.20 38.75 -21.26
CA ALA A 211 -54.53 39.44 -22.51
C ALA A 211 -55.73 38.79 -23.21
N ASP A 212 -55.77 37.46 -23.32
CA ASP A 212 -56.90 36.72 -23.89
C ASP A 212 -58.19 36.93 -23.09
N ALA A 213 -58.11 36.91 -21.76
CA ALA A 213 -59.25 37.20 -20.90
C ALA A 213 -59.75 38.64 -21.08
N ALA A 214 -58.84 39.62 -21.15
CA ALA A 214 -59.18 41.02 -21.41
C ALA A 214 -59.85 41.19 -22.78
N HIS A 215 -59.32 40.53 -23.83
CA HIS A 215 -59.90 40.55 -25.17
C HIS A 215 -61.32 39.96 -25.19
N ARG A 216 -61.54 38.81 -24.55
CA ARG A 216 -62.88 38.19 -24.44
C ARG A 216 -63.86 39.09 -23.71
N ILE A 217 -63.44 39.76 -22.64
CA ILE A 217 -64.27 40.71 -21.91
C ILE A 217 -64.61 41.92 -22.79
N GLU A 218 -63.63 42.45 -23.53
CA GLU A 218 -63.84 43.57 -24.43
C GLU A 218 -64.82 43.22 -25.56
N GLU A 219 -64.64 42.05 -26.21
CA GLU A 219 -65.56 41.55 -27.24
C GLU A 219 -66.97 41.34 -26.70
N ALA A 220 -67.11 40.67 -25.54
CA ALA A 220 -68.40 40.46 -24.90
C ALA A 220 -69.07 41.79 -24.52
N THR A 221 -68.30 42.80 -24.08
CA THR A 221 -68.80 44.13 -23.76
C THR A 221 -69.23 44.89 -25.03
N LYS A 222 -68.46 44.82 -26.12
CA LYS A 222 -68.83 45.37 -27.43
C LYS A 222 -70.10 44.72 -27.98
N GLU A 223 -70.23 43.40 -27.84
CA GLU A 223 -71.42 42.69 -28.31
C GLU A 223 -72.65 43.01 -27.44
N SER A 224 -72.49 43.05 -26.12
CA SER A 224 -73.54 43.44 -25.18
C SER A 224 -74.04 44.86 -25.44
N THR A 225 -73.13 45.83 -25.62
CA THR A 225 -73.48 47.21 -25.96
C THR A 225 -74.19 47.32 -27.31
N ARG A 226 -73.75 46.58 -28.34
CA ARG A 226 -74.46 46.48 -29.63
C ARG A 226 -75.87 45.91 -29.46
N ARG A 227 -76.05 44.83 -28.69
CA ARG A 227 -77.35 44.24 -28.41
C ARG A 227 -78.27 45.21 -27.65
N LEU A 228 -77.74 45.93 -26.65
CA LEU A 228 -78.47 46.95 -25.90
C LEU A 228 -78.90 48.11 -26.80
N GLN A 229 -78.01 48.62 -27.66
CA GLN A 229 -78.32 49.66 -28.64
C GLN A 229 -79.41 49.20 -29.60
N ALA A 230 -79.28 48.03 -30.22
CA ALA A 230 -80.28 47.48 -31.13
C ALA A 230 -81.64 47.28 -30.45
N ALA A 231 -81.66 46.77 -29.21
CA ALA A 231 -82.88 46.62 -28.43
C ALA A 231 -83.51 47.98 -28.06
N THR A 232 -82.70 48.98 -27.72
CA THR A 232 -83.15 50.34 -27.42
C THR A 232 -83.75 50.99 -28.66
N GLU A 233 -83.06 50.93 -29.81
CA GLU A 233 -83.59 51.42 -31.09
C GLU A 233 -84.90 50.72 -31.46
N GLN A 234 -85.00 49.39 -31.28
CA GLN A 234 -86.22 48.65 -31.55
C GLN A 234 -87.36 49.09 -30.60
N ALA A 235 -87.06 49.30 -29.32
CA ALA A 235 -88.02 49.81 -28.35
C ALA A 235 -88.49 51.23 -28.71
N GLU A 236 -87.57 52.12 -29.09
CA GLU A 236 -87.88 53.47 -29.55
C GLU A 236 -88.74 53.45 -30.81
N ARG A 237 -88.42 52.60 -31.80
CA ARG A 237 -89.24 52.41 -33.01
C ARG A 237 -90.65 51.91 -32.67
N ARG A 238 -90.78 50.95 -31.74
CA ARG A 238 -92.09 50.47 -31.26
C ARG A 238 -92.87 51.57 -30.53
N ILE A 239 -92.20 52.36 -29.68
CA ILE A 239 -92.81 53.50 -28.99
C ILE A 239 -93.28 54.55 -30.00
N ALA A 240 -92.44 54.91 -30.97
CA ALA A 240 -92.78 55.87 -32.03
C ALA A 240 -93.98 55.38 -32.85
N HIS A 241 -93.96 54.12 -33.31
CA HIS A 241 -95.07 53.52 -34.03
C HIS A 241 -96.36 53.47 -33.20
N SER A 242 -96.27 53.15 -31.90
CA SER A 242 -97.43 53.18 -31.01
C SER A 242 -98.00 54.59 -30.81
N LYS A 243 -97.13 55.62 -30.78
CA LYS A 243 -97.56 57.03 -30.72
C LYS A 243 -98.24 57.46 -32.02
N GLU A 244 -97.71 57.05 -33.16
CA GLU A 244 -98.32 57.29 -34.47
C GLU A 244 -99.70 56.64 -34.56
N LEU A 245 -99.83 55.35 -34.23
CA LEU A 245 -101.12 54.65 -34.14
C LEU A 245 -102.08 55.33 -33.16
N ALA A 246 -101.59 55.82 -32.01
CA ALA A 246 -102.42 56.54 -31.05
C ALA A 246 -102.93 57.87 -31.61
N GLU A 247 -102.12 58.61 -32.36
CA GLU A 247 -102.54 59.83 -33.05
C GLU A 247 -103.49 59.51 -34.22
N GLU A 248 -103.25 58.45 -34.99
CA GLU A 248 -104.21 57.98 -36.01
C GLU A 248 -105.55 57.62 -35.39
N LEU A 249 -105.58 56.87 -34.28
CA LEU A 249 -106.80 56.56 -33.52
C LEU A 249 -107.46 57.82 -32.97
N ARG A 250 -106.68 58.81 -32.52
CA ARG A 250 -107.20 60.11 -32.06
C ARG A 250 -107.87 60.88 -33.19
N VAL A 251 -107.26 60.92 -34.38
CA VAL A 251 -107.81 61.55 -35.58
C VAL A 251 -109.03 60.78 -36.10
N LEU A 252 -109.01 59.46 -36.07
CA LEU A 252 -110.14 58.63 -36.48
C LEU A 252 -111.31 58.80 -35.50
N ARG A 253 -111.04 58.85 -34.20
CA ARG A 253 -112.03 59.18 -33.17
C ARG A 253 -112.60 60.59 -33.35
N SER A 254 -111.78 61.60 -33.64
CA SER A 254 -112.28 62.96 -33.90
C SER A 254 -113.14 63.02 -35.17
N ARG A 255 -112.78 62.26 -36.22
CA ARG A 255 -113.59 62.10 -37.43
C ARG A 255 -114.91 61.39 -37.16
N VAL A 256 -114.91 60.28 -36.41
CA VAL A 256 -116.14 59.56 -36.02
C VAL A 256 -117.03 60.44 -35.14
N LEU A 257 -116.45 61.19 -34.19
CA LEU A 257 -117.20 62.17 -33.40
C LEU A 257 -117.81 63.27 -34.28
N ALA A 258 -117.09 63.77 -35.28
CA ALA A 258 -117.62 64.73 -36.25
C ALA A 258 -118.73 64.11 -37.12
N GLN A 259 -118.60 62.85 -37.54
CA GLN A 259 -119.65 62.12 -38.26
C GLN A 259 -120.90 61.88 -37.38
N LEU A 260 -120.72 61.51 -36.11
CA LEU A 260 -121.82 61.36 -35.16
C LEU A 260 -122.52 62.70 -34.86
N LEU A 261 -121.77 63.80 -34.76
CA LEU A 261 -122.34 65.14 -34.67
C LEU A 261 -123.07 65.55 -35.96
N GLY A 262 -122.55 65.17 -37.13
CA GLY A 262 -123.20 65.36 -38.42
C GLY A 262 -124.52 64.58 -38.53
N ILE A 263 -124.52 63.30 -38.13
CA ILE A 263 -125.73 62.45 -38.09
C ILE A 263 -126.71 62.98 -37.05
N ARG A 264 -126.25 63.46 -35.89
CA ARG A 264 -127.11 64.12 -34.90
C ARG A 264 -127.72 65.41 -35.45
N GLY A 265 -126.96 66.22 -36.17
CA GLY A 265 -127.50 67.41 -36.87
C GLY A 265 -128.52 67.04 -37.95
N GLN A 266 -128.32 65.93 -38.67
CA GLN A 266 -129.29 65.39 -39.61
C GLN A 266 -130.55 64.85 -38.89
N LEU A 267 -130.41 64.22 -37.72
CA LEU A 267 -131.54 63.76 -36.89
C LEU A 267 -132.28 64.91 -36.22
N ASP A 268 -131.60 65.98 -35.80
CA ASP A 268 -132.22 67.22 -35.28
C ASP A 268 -133.00 67.97 -36.38
N SER A 269 -132.76 67.67 -37.67
CA SER A 269 -133.53 68.21 -38.80
C SER A 269 -134.80 67.40 -39.15
N VAL A 270 -134.97 66.20 -38.60
CA VAL A 270 -136.15 65.34 -38.82
C VAL A 270 -137.45 65.96 -38.22
N PRO A 271 -137.46 66.59 -37.04
CA PRO A 271 -138.65 67.28 -36.53
C PRO A 271 -139.10 68.45 -37.42
N ALA A 272 -138.19 69.12 -38.12
CA ALA A 272 -138.50 70.23 -39.03
C ALA A 272 -139.08 69.75 -40.38
N MET A 273 -138.62 68.61 -40.90
CA MET A 273 -139.15 67.98 -42.12
C MET A 273 -140.52 67.29 -41.89
N LEU A 274 -140.80 66.83 -40.66
CA LEU A 274 -142.13 66.31 -40.29
C LEU A 274 -143.16 67.44 -40.06
N ALA A 275 -142.72 68.66 -39.76
CA ALA A 275 -143.59 69.84 -39.64
C ALA A 275 -144.00 70.44 -41.00
N SER A 276 -143.25 70.22 -42.07
CA SER A 276 -143.57 70.71 -43.42
C SER A 276 -144.53 69.80 -44.22
N VAL A 277 -144.77 68.57 -43.77
CA VAL A 277 -145.76 67.66 -44.38
C VAL A 277 -147.14 67.76 -43.70
N ASN A 278 -147.22 68.35 -42.49
CA ASN A 278 -148.46 68.48 -41.71
C ASN A 278 -149.32 69.72 -42.04
N ARG A 279 -149.12 70.36 -43.20
CA ARG A 279 -149.94 71.49 -43.71
C ARG A 279 -150.71 71.18 -45.01
N GLU A 280 -150.65 69.96 -45.52
CA GLU A 280 -151.27 69.61 -46.82
C GLU A 280 -152.18 68.36 -46.79
N SER A 281 -152.61 67.88 -45.61
CA SER A 281 -153.44 66.66 -45.50
C SER A 281 -154.43 66.69 -44.31
N GLU A 282 -155.21 67.76 -44.17
CA GLU A 282 -156.52 67.74 -43.48
C GLU A 282 -157.63 68.10 -44.50
N LEU A 283 -157.80 67.20 -45.46
CA LEU A 283 -158.98 67.05 -46.30
C LEU A 283 -159.24 65.53 -46.36
N LEU A 284 -160.29 65.10 -45.65
CA LEU A 284 -160.91 63.78 -45.65
C LEU A 284 -160.32 62.69 -44.72
N ASP A 285 -160.85 62.71 -43.49
CA ASP A 285 -161.55 61.60 -42.82
C ASP A 285 -160.91 60.20 -42.77
N ALA A 286 -160.54 59.76 -41.56
CA ALA A 286 -161.38 58.90 -40.69
C ALA A 286 -160.59 57.87 -39.85
N ALA A 287 -161.02 57.75 -38.58
CA ALA A 287 -161.00 56.57 -37.69
C ALA A 287 -159.66 56.10 -37.03
N GLU A 288 -159.53 56.40 -35.72
CA GLU A 288 -159.57 55.46 -34.55
C GLU A 288 -158.83 54.07 -34.57
N PRO A 289 -158.53 53.41 -33.41
CA PRO A 289 -157.20 53.47 -32.76
C PRO A 289 -156.58 52.11 -32.27
N THR A 290 -155.38 52.19 -31.64
CA THR A 290 -154.77 51.30 -30.59
C THR A 290 -154.17 49.90 -30.86
N ALA A 291 -153.17 49.57 -30.01
CA ALA A 291 -152.59 48.25 -29.61
C ALA A 291 -151.51 47.63 -30.55
N SER A 292 -150.52 46.82 -30.17
CA SER A 292 -149.91 46.27 -28.94
C SER A 292 -148.81 45.25 -29.36
N THR A 293 -147.83 44.94 -28.46
CA THR A 293 -147.04 43.67 -28.34
C THR A 293 -146.08 43.22 -29.48
N LYS A 294 -144.99 42.42 -29.32
CA LYS A 294 -144.10 41.89 -28.24
C LYS A 294 -143.01 41.02 -28.94
N ALA A 295 -141.91 40.70 -28.22
CA ALA A 295 -141.20 39.39 -28.20
C ALA A 295 -140.31 39.01 -29.42
N LYS A 296 -139.25 38.19 -29.37
CA LYS A 296 -138.53 37.38 -28.34
C LYS A 296 -137.30 36.70 -29.01
N ASP A 297 -136.32 36.27 -28.19
CA ASP A 297 -135.55 34.99 -28.18
C ASP A 297 -134.80 34.50 -29.46
N ASP A 298 -133.77 33.64 -29.49
CA ASP A 298 -132.89 32.85 -28.59
C ASP A 298 -131.78 32.26 -29.54
N ALA A 299 -130.48 32.16 -29.20
CA ALA A 299 -129.73 31.06 -28.54
C ALA A 299 -129.05 29.97 -29.42
N VAL A 300 -127.86 29.52 -28.95
CA VAL A 300 -127.07 28.25 -29.15
C VAL A 300 -126.43 27.99 -30.56
N ASP A 301 -125.28 27.31 -30.84
CA ASP A 301 -124.47 26.26 -30.18
C ASP A 301 -123.11 25.93 -30.92
N LEU A 302 -122.30 25.03 -30.30
CA LEU A 302 -121.00 24.31 -30.49
C LEU A 302 -120.30 23.90 -31.83
N GLY A 303 -118.98 23.65 -31.74
CA GLY A 303 -118.18 22.60 -32.47
C GLY A 303 -116.75 22.99 -32.96
N LYS A 304 -115.62 22.70 -32.28
CA LYS A 304 -114.58 21.61 -32.44
C LYS A 304 -114.11 21.22 -33.87
N GLU A 305 -112.79 21.26 -34.17
CA GLU A 305 -111.85 20.09 -34.36
C GLU A 305 -110.41 20.48 -34.87
N LYS A 306 -109.52 19.48 -35.02
CA LYS A 306 -108.04 19.41 -34.82
C LYS A 306 -107.11 19.46 -36.07
N ALA A 307 -105.78 19.47 -35.77
CA ALA A 307 -104.60 18.83 -36.45
C ALA A 307 -103.83 19.70 -37.48
N SER A 308 -102.49 19.69 -37.67
CA SER A 308 -101.32 18.88 -37.20
C SER A 308 -99.99 19.44 -37.78
N THR A 309 -98.84 19.18 -37.12
CA THR A 309 -97.42 18.96 -37.63
C THR A 309 -96.66 20.11 -38.36
N SER A 310 -95.33 20.29 -38.30
CA SER A 310 -94.15 19.51 -37.87
C SER A 310 -92.93 20.40 -37.53
N SER A 311 -92.04 19.86 -36.68
CA SER A 311 -90.56 20.03 -36.54
C SER A 311 -89.87 21.38 -36.71
#